data_AF-A0A969LAN0-F1
#
_entry.id   AF-A0A969LAN0-F1
#
_cell.length_a   1.000
_cell.length_b   1.000
_cell.length_c   1.000
_cell.angle_alpha   90.00
_cell.angle_beta   90.00
_cell.angle_gamma   90.00
#
_symmetry.space_group_name_H-M   'P 1'
#
loop_
_entity.id
_entity.type
_entity.pdbx_description
1 polymer ?
#
loop_
_entity_poly.entity_id
_entity_poly.type
_entity_poly.pdbx_seq_one_letter_code
_entity_poly.pdbx_strand_id
1 'polypeptide(L)'
;MEGLLNSFFRDLDQIESYINHIDHINQVIKYKLNPHDTEQIRELISKVQEHNQDFKTKKIFEYKAIVISLYGYLEKFVEDLIVEYLSALNSIVDNYSDLPNQIKNTHFDLSAKLLQNLGLAKYANRTTKEEIIRKLHSCIEN
;
A
#
# COMPACT_ATOMS: atom_id res chain seq x y z
N MET A 1 17.63 2.13 -4.85
CA MET A 1 17.66 1.84 -3.38
C MET A 1 17.44 3.07 -2.50
N GLU A 2 18.26 4.12 -2.51
CA GLU A 2 18.05 5.31 -1.65
C GLU A 2 16.72 6.03 -1.94
N GLY A 3 16.35 6.18 -3.21
CA GLY A 3 15.05 6.75 -3.60
C GLY A 3 13.84 5.92 -3.14
N LEU A 4 13.97 4.60 -3.12
CA LEU A 4 12.93 3.64 -2.74
C LEU A 4 12.70 3.66 -1.22
N LEU A 5 13.79 3.71 -0.46
CA LEU A 5 13.73 3.87 0.99
C LEU A 5 13.11 5.22 1.37
N ASN A 6 13.46 6.29 0.65
CA ASN A 6 12.87 7.62 0.84
C ASN A 6 11.37 7.64 0.50
N SER A 7 10.90 6.92 -0.53
CA SER A 7 9.45 6.78 -0.76
C SER A 7 8.75 6.03 0.37
N PHE A 8 9.36 4.97 0.89
CA PHE A 8 8.78 4.21 1.99
C PHE A 8 8.67 5.03 3.28
N PHE A 9 9.70 5.80 3.63
CA PHE A 9 9.62 6.70 4.79
C PHE A 9 8.55 7.77 4.63
N ARG A 10 8.41 8.37 3.44
CA ARG A 10 7.31 9.31 3.15
C ARG A 10 5.94 8.66 3.31
N ASP A 11 5.79 7.40 2.90
CA ASP A 11 4.55 6.65 3.07
C ASP A 11 4.27 6.40 4.58
N LEU A 12 5.30 6.16 5.40
CA LEU A 12 5.16 6.05 6.86
C LEU A 12 4.82 7.38 7.53
N ASP A 13 5.39 8.49 7.07
CA ASP A 13 5.08 9.85 7.57
C ASP A 13 3.57 10.17 7.40
N GLN A 14 2.92 9.62 6.38
CA GLN A 14 1.47 9.75 6.21
C GLN A 14 0.69 9.04 7.32
N ILE A 15 1.15 7.87 7.77
CA ILE A 15 0.53 7.15 8.89
C ILE A 15 0.73 7.92 10.19
N GLU A 16 1.94 8.42 10.42
CA GLU A 16 2.23 9.26 11.59
C GLU A 16 1.33 10.50 11.62
N SER A 17 1.19 11.18 10.47
CA SER A 17 0.29 12.33 10.32
C SER A 17 -1.16 11.95 10.64
N TYR A 18 -1.62 10.77 10.22
CA TYR A 18 -2.95 10.28 10.54
C TYR A 18 -3.13 9.95 12.04
N ILE A 19 -2.13 9.36 12.68
CA ILE A 19 -2.13 9.11 14.13
C ILE A 19 -2.21 10.43 14.89
N ASN A 20 -1.43 11.43 14.48
CA ASN A 20 -1.46 12.77 15.07
C ASN A 20 -2.82 13.44 14.87
N HIS A 21 -3.43 13.27 13.71
CA HIS A 21 -4.81 13.73 13.46
C HIS A 21 -5.80 13.09 14.45
N ILE A 22 -5.72 11.77 14.66
CA ILE A 22 -6.55 11.07 15.66
C ILE A 22 -6.34 11.65 17.06
N ASP A 23 -5.10 11.94 17.44
CA ASP A 23 -4.81 12.51 18.76
C ASP A 23 -5.43 13.91 18.93
N HIS A 24 -5.26 14.80 17.95
CA HIS A 24 -5.89 16.13 17.97
C HIS A 24 -7.42 16.04 18.10
N ILE A 25 -8.07 15.13 17.38
CA ILE A 25 -9.51 14.91 17.52
C ILE A 25 -9.87 14.39 18.92
N ASN A 26 -9.07 13.49 19.47
CA ASN A 26 -9.27 12.99 20.83
C ASN A 26 -9.10 14.09 21.89
N GLN A 27 -8.22 15.07 21.67
CA GLN A 27 -8.09 16.25 22.54
C GLN A 27 -9.35 17.11 22.51
N VAL A 28 -9.92 17.37 21.32
CA VAL A 28 -11.19 18.10 21.16
C VAL A 28 -12.33 17.39 21.86
N ILE A 29 -12.44 16.07 21.70
CA ILE A 29 -13.48 15.26 22.37
C ILE A 29 -13.36 15.36 23.90
N LYS A 30 -12.13 15.44 24.44
CA LYS A 30 -11.88 15.55 25.89
C LYS A 30 -12.00 16.98 26.43
N TYR A 31 -12.23 17.97 25.57
CA TYR A 31 -12.34 19.36 25.99
C TYR A 31 -13.49 19.53 26.97
N LYS A 32 -13.23 20.19 28.10
CA LYS A 32 -14.24 20.47 29.11
C LYS A 32 -14.86 21.84 28.80
N LEU A 33 -16.15 21.84 28.48
CA LEU A 33 -16.90 23.06 28.22
C LEU A 33 -16.76 24.05 29.38
N ASN A 34 -16.38 25.28 29.06
CA ASN A 34 -16.23 26.38 29.98
C ASN A 34 -17.47 27.30 29.88
N PRO A 35 -18.01 27.80 31.01
CA PRO A 35 -19.07 28.81 31.00
C PRO A 35 -18.78 30.07 30.16
N HIS A 36 -17.50 30.39 29.94
CA HIS A 36 -17.05 31.50 29.09
C HIS A 36 -16.96 31.17 27.60
N ASP A 37 -17.10 29.91 27.19
CA ASP A 37 -17.12 29.54 25.78
C ASP A 37 -18.36 30.14 25.10
N THR A 38 -18.27 30.49 23.82
CA THR A 38 -19.46 30.94 23.08
C THR A 38 -20.46 29.79 22.95
N GLU A 39 -21.75 30.12 22.88
CA GLU A 39 -22.81 29.11 22.73
C GLU A 39 -22.57 28.21 21.51
N GLN A 40 -22.09 28.80 20.41
CA GLN A 40 -21.72 28.10 19.18
C GLN A 40 -20.62 27.06 19.39
N ILE A 41 -19.56 27.41 20.14
CA ILE A 41 -18.45 26.47 20.45
C ILE A 41 -18.97 25.33 21.32
N ARG A 42 -19.81 25.64 22.32
CA ARG A 42 -20.40 24.61 23.18
C ARG A 42 -21.24 23.63 22.39
N GLU A 43 -22.10 24.13 21.50
CA GLU A 43 -22.96 23.29 20.66
C GLU A 43 -22.13 22.34 19.77
N LEU A 44 -21.08 22.86 19.12
CA LEU A 44 -20.21 22.07 18.25
C LEU A 44 -19.44 20.98 19.01
N ILE A 45 -18.87 21.32 20.17
CA ILE A 45 -18.12 20.34 20.98
C ILE A 45 -19.07 19.27 21.55
N SER A 46 -20.25 19.66 22.06
CA SER A 46 -21.25 18.70 22.54
C SER A 46 -21.65 17.70 21.45
N LYS A 47 -21.92 18.17 20.22
CA LYS A 47 -22.24 17.31 19.08
C LYS A 47 -21.14 16.29 18.79
N VAL A 48 -19.87 16.71 18.80
CA VAL A 48 -18.72 15.81 18.58
C VAL A 48 -18.57 14.81 19.73
N GLN A 49 -18.78 15.24 20.98
CA GLN A 49 -18.73 14.37 22.16
C GLN A 49 -19.83 13.31 22.14
N GLU A 50 -21.07 13.69 21.84
CA GLU A 50 -22.22 12.80 21.69
C GLU A 50 -21.96 11.76 20.59
N HIS A 51 -21.59 12.21 19.38
CA HIS A 51 -21.27 11.31 18.29
C HIS A 51 -20.14 10.33 18.64
N ASN A 52 -19.11 10.78 19.37
CA ASN A 52 -18.04 9.90 19.82
C ASN A 52 -18.50 8.85 20.84
N GLN A 53 -19.47 9.16 21.70
CA GLN A 53 -20.06 8.17 22.62
C GLN A 53 -20.87 7.11 21.86
N ASP A 54 -21.56 7.52 20.80
CA ASP A 54 -22.32 6.61 19.93
C ASP A 54 -21.40 5.74 19.07
N PHE A 55 -20.27 6.29 18.61
CA PHE A 55 -19.30 5.56 17.79
C PHE A 55 -18.34 4.68 18.63
N LYS A 56 -18.90 3.72 19.36
CA LYS A 56 -18.16 2.82 20.28
C LYS A 56 -17.01 2.03 19.64
N THR A 57 -17.08 1.80 18.33
CA THR A 57 -16.08 1.05 17.57
C THR A 57 -15.01 1.92 16.92
N LYS A 58 -15.02 3.25 17.12
CA LYS A 58 -14.05 4.22 16.56
C LYS A 58 -12.61 3.73 16.66
N LYS A 59 -12.15 3.39 17.87
CA LYS A 59 -10.78 2.92 18.11
C LYS A 59 -10.42 1.65 17.34
N ILE A 60 -11.39 0.74 17.16
CA ILE A 60 -11.19 -0.50 16.40
C ILE A 60 -11.01 -0.16 14.92
N PHE A 61 -11.82 0.76 14.39
CA PHE A 61 -11.69 1.24 13.02
C PHE A 61 -10.36 1.97 12.79
N GLU A 62 -9.98 2.89 13.67
CA GLU A 62 -8.71 3.62 13.61
C GLU A 62 -7.52 2.66 13.60
N TYR A 63 -7.50 1.70 14.53
CA TYR A 63 -6.45 0.67 14.58
C TYR A 63 -6.39 -0.16 13.30
N LYS A 64 -7.54 -0.63 12.81
CA LYS A 64 -7.61 -1.42 11.57
C LYS A 64 -7.11 -0.61 10.37
N ALA A 65 -7.49 0.65 10.26
CA ALA A 65 -7.03 1.53 9.19
C ALA A 65 -5.51 1.67 9.22
N ILE A 66 -4.91 1.96 10.38
CA ILE A 66 -3.47 2.07 10.55
C ILE A 66 -2.76 0.78 10.16
N VAL A 67 -3.23 -0.37 10.66
CA VAL A 67 -2.62 -1.67 10.36
C VAL A 67 -2.70 -1.99 8.86
N ILE A 68 -3.86 -1.82 8.25
CA ILE A 68 -4.03 -2.09 6.81
C ILE A 68 -3.12 -1.18 5.98
N SER A 69 -3.04 0.11 6.33
CA SER A 69 -2.12 1.05 5.66
C SER A 69 -0.66 0.64 5.81
N LEU A 70 -0.22 0.22 7.01
CA LEU A 70 1.14 -0.27 7.24
C LEU A 70 1.47 -1.46 6.34
N TYR A 71 0.57 -2.44 6.28
CA TYR A 71 0.76 -3.60 5.40
C TYR A 71 0.79 -3.19 3.93
N GLY A 72 -0.10 -2.28 3.50
CA GLY A 72 -0.13 -1.80 2.12
C GLY A 72 1.17 -1.11 1.70
N TYR A 73 1.74 -0.27 2.56
CA TYR A 73 3.02 0.39 2.26
C TYR A 73 4.20 -0.58 2.32
N LEU A 74 4.20 -1.54 3.25
CA LEU A 74 5.24 -2.56 3.31
C LEU A 74 5.20 -3.49 2.08
N GLU A 75 4.01 -3.91 1.66
CA GLU A 75 3.81 -4.74 0.47
C GLU A 75 4.38 -4.03 -0.76
N LYS A 76 3.97 -2.78 -0.98
CA LYS A 76 4.50 -1.94 -2.07
C LYS A 76 6.03 -1.80 -2.00
N PHE A 77 6.60 -1.55 -0.82
CA PHE A 77 8.05 -1.43 -0.66
C PHE A 77 8.78 -2.72 -1.07
N VAL A 78 8.26 -3.88 -0.66
CA VAL A 78 8.84 -5.18 -1.03
C VAL A 78 8.69 -5.43 -2.54
N GLU A 79 7.54 -5.09 -3.13
CA GLU A 79 7.33 -5.18 -4.58
C GLU A 79 8.34 -4.32 -5.35
N ASP A 80 8.50 -3.06 -4.95
CA ASP A 80 9.44 -2.13 -5.58
C ASP A 80 10.89 -2.65 -5.47
N LEU A 81 11.26 -3.25 -4.33
CA LEU A 81 12.60 -3.85 -4.15
C LEU A 81 12.83 -5.01 -5.12
N ILE A 82 11.83 -5.88 -5.31
CA ILE A 82 11.91 -6.99 -6.25
C ILE A 82 12.07 -6.46 -7.68
N VAL A 83 11.34 -5.40 -8.05
CA VAL A 83 11.44 -4.76 -9.37
C VAL A 83 12.82 -4.15 -9.58
N GLU A 84 13.37 -3.41 -8.62
CA GLU A 84 14.73 -2.87 -8.72
C GLU A 84 15.76 -4.00 -8.85
N TYR A 85 15.62 -5.07 -8.06
CA TYR A 85 16.52 -6.23 -8.13
C TYR A 85 16.50 -6.89 -9.50
N LEU A 86 15.32 -7.19 -10.05
CA LEU A 86 15.20 -7.82 -11.38
C LEU A 86 15.72 -6.90 -12.49
N SER A 87 15.53 -5.59 -12.36
CA SER A 87 16.07 -4.60 -13.30
C SER A 87 17.60 -4.58 -13.28
N ALA A 88 18.19 -4.62 -12.08
CA ALA A 88 19.63 -4.72 -11.92
C ALA A 88 20.18 -6.05 -12.48
N LEU A 89 19.49 -7.16 -12.22
CA LEU A 89 19.88 -8.47 -12.72
C LEU A 89 19.90 -8.51 -14.26
N ASN A 90 18.88 -7.95 -14.91
CA ASN A 90 18.81 -7.84 -16.37
C ASN A 90 19.92 -6.95 -16.97
N SER A 91 20.57 -6.08 -16.18
CA SER A 91 21.72 -5.29 -16.64
C SER A 91 23.06 -6.01 -16.55
N ILE A 92 23.10 -7.14 -15.83
CA ILE A 92 24.31 -7.92 -15.57
C ILE A 92 24.31 -9.22 -16.37
N VAL A 93 23.13 -9.80 -16.59
CA VAL A 93 22.96 -11.08 -17.27
C VAL A 93 22.37 -10.84 -18.66
N ASP A 94 23.19 -11.06 -19.69
CA ASP A 94 22.83 -10.75 -21.07
C ASP A 94 21.81 -11.75 -21.66
N ASN A 95 21.89 -13.03 -21.28
CA ASN A 95 20.99 -14.07 -21.80
C ASN A 95 20.08 -14.60 -20.70
N TYR A 96 18.80 -14.82 -21.05
CA TYR A 96 17.83 -15.40 -20.11
C TYR A 96 18.25 -16.79 -19.62
N SER A 97 18.93 -17.57 -20.47
CA SER A 97 19.46 -18.90 -20.16
C SER A 97 20.45 -18.90 -18.98
N ASP A 98 21.20 -17.80 -18.80
CA ASP A 98 22.21 -17.62 -17.76
C ASP A 98 21.60 -17.23 -16.40
N LEU A 99 20.29 -16.93 -16.34
CA LEU A 99 19.62 -16.62 -15.08
C LEU A 99 19.56 -17.85 -14.15
N PRO A 100 19.60 -17.65 -12.82
CA PRO A 100 19.38 -18.70 -11.85
C PRO A 100 18.07 -19.46 -12.12
N ASN A 101 18.11 -20.79 -12.03
CA ASN A 101 16.95 -21.66 -12.30
C ASN A 101 15.72 -21.29 -11.46
N GLN A 102 15.92 -20.83 -10.22
CA GLN A 102 14.83 -20.36 -9.37
C GLN A 102 14.07 -19.17 -9.98
N ILE A 103 14.79 -18.21 -10.59
CA ILE A 103 14.20 -17.05 -11.24
C ILE A 103 13.46 -17.48 -12.51
N LYS A 104 14.08 -18.35 -13.33
CA LYS A 104 13.45 -18.88 -14.56
C LYS A 104 12.15 -19.63 -14.26
N ASN A 105 12.16 -20.51 -13.26
CA ASN A 105 10.98 -21.27 -12.85
C ASN A 105 9.90 -20.34 -12.29
N THR A 106 10.27 -19.39 -11.44
CA THR A 106 9.34 -18.41 -10.87
C THR A 106 8.70 -17.55 -11.96
N HIS A 107 9.48 -17.08 -12.94
CA HIS A 107 8.99 -16.30 -14.07
C HIS A 107 7.97 -17.08 -14.91
N PHE A 108 8.25 -18.35 -15.21
CA PHE A 108 7.35 -19.24 -15.94
C PHE A 108 6.04 -19.45 -15.17
N ASP A 109 6.13 -19.82 -13.90
CA ASP A 109 4.96 -20.07 -13.03
C ASP A 109 4.09 -18.82 -12.88
N LEU A 110 4.71 -17.65 -12.68
CA LEU A 110 3.99 -16.38 -12.54
C LEU A 110 3.32 -15.97 -13.85
N SER A 111 3.97 -16.20 -15.00
CA SER A 111 3.39 -15.91 -16.30
C SER A 111 2.21 -16.83 -16.63
N ALA A 112 2.30 -18.12 -16.29
CA ALA A 112 1.19 -19.06 -16.39
C ALA A 112 0.01 -18.66 -15.48
N LYS A 113 0.29 -18.27 -14.22
CA LYS A 113 -0.73 -17.74 -13.30
C LYS A 113 -1.34 -16.44 -13.83
N LEU A 114 -0.55 -15.54 -14.42
CA LEU A 114 -1.04 -14.30 -14.99
C LEU A 114 -2.02 -14.59 -16.14
N LEU A 115 -1.67 -15.50 -17.05
CA LEU A 115 -2.54 -15.92 -18.16
C LEU A 115 -3.91 -16.42 -17.68
N GLN A 116 -3.93 -17.21 -16.60
CA GLN A 116 -5.17 -17.73 -16.00
C GLN A 116 -6.00 -16.62 -15.35
N ASN A 117 -5.35 -15.59 -14.81
CA ASN A 117 -5.98 -14.55 -14.01
C ASN A 117 -6.23 -13.24 -14.77
N LEU A 118 -5.97 -13.15 -16.08
CA LEU A 118 -6.14 -11.93 -16.86
C LEU A 118 -7.56 -11.31 -16.80
N GLY A 119 -8.57 -12.09 -16.46
CA GLY A 119 -9.94 -11.60 -16.26
C GLY A 119 -10.15 -10.82 -14.95
N LEU A 120 -9.19 -10.81 -14.03
CA LEU A 120 -9.29 -10.07 -12.78
C LEU A 120 -9.13 -8.57 -13.00
N ALA A 121 -9.92 -7.75 -12.31
CA ALA A 121 -9.92 -6.30 -12.43
C ALA A 121 -8.53 -5.66 -12.24
N LYS A 122 -7.69 -6.21 -11.35
CA LYS A 122 -6.32 -5.72 -11.12
C LYS A 122 -5.38 -5.85 -12.33
N TYR A 123 -5.70 -6.72 -13.30
CA TYR A 123 -4.90 -6.94 -14.51
C TYR A 123 -5.58 -6.39 -15.78
N ALA A 124 -6.79 -5.83 -15.66
CA ALA A 124 -7.49 -5.25 -16.78
C ALA A 124 -6.64 -4.15 -17.44
N ASN A 125 -6.54 -4.20 -18.77
CA ASN A 125 -5.80 -3.23 -19.60
C ASN A 125 -4.29 -3.12 -19.32
N ARG A 126 -3.69 -4.04 -18.54
CA ARG A 126 -2.23 -4.03 -18.27
C ARG A 126 -1.43 -4.78 -19.32
N THR A 127 -2.00 -5.85 -19.88
CA THR A 127 -1.35 -6.70 -20.91
C THR A 127 -2.41 -7.55 -21.62
N THR A 128 -2.04 -8.24 -22.69
CA THR A 128 -2.88 -9.26 -23.36
C THR A 128 -2.28 -10.66 -23.23
N LYS A 129 -3.04 -11.70 -23.59
CA LYS A 129 -2.55 -13.09 -23.61
C LYS A 129 -1.40 -13.24 -24.60
N GLU A 130 -1.57 -12.65 -25.78
CA GLU A 130 -0.61 -12.68 -26.89
C GLU A 130 0.71 -12.05 -26.45
N GLU A 131 0.65 -10.94 -25.73
CA GLU A 131 1.85 -10.25 -25.24
C GLU A 131 2.64 -11.09 -24.23
N ILE A 132 1.96 -11.80 -23.35
CA ILE A 132 2.62 -12.69 -22.37
C ILE A 132 3.29 -13.86 -23.10
N ILE A 133 2.59 -14.51 -24.03
CA ILE A 133 3.13 -15.64 -24.80
C ILE A 133 4.34 -15.20 -25.62
N ARG A 134 4.24 -14.02 -26.27
CA ARG A 134 5.34 -13.43 -27.05
C ARG A 134 6.59 -13.21 -26.20
N LYS A 135 6.43 -12.64 -25.01
CA LYS A 135 7.55 -12.43 -24.07
C LYS A 135 8.16 -13.74 -23.59
N LEU A 136 7.33 -14.72 -23.21
CA LEU A 136 7.79 -16.05 -22.83
C LEU A 136 8.61 -16.73 -23.94
N HIS A 137 8.14 -16.64 -25.18
CA HIS A 137 8.86 -17.19 -26.33
C HIS A 137 10.22 -16.52 -26.54
N SER A 138 10.27 -15.20 -26.43
CA SER A 138 11.52 -14.43 -26.58
C SER A 138 12.58 -14.77 -25.51
N CYS A 139 12.17 -15.30 -24.36
CA CYS A 139 13.08 -15.79 -23.32
C CYS A 139 13.65 -17.19 -23.63
N ILE A 140 13.03 -17.95 -24.53
CA ILE A 140 13.48 -19.31 -24.92
C ILE A 140 14.37 -19.24 -26.17
N GLU A 141 14.10 -18.28 -27.07
CA GLU A 141 14.86 -18.11 -28.31
C GLU A 141 16.17 -17.30 -28.16
N ASN A 142 16.35 -16.57 -27.04
CA ASN A 142 17.60 -15.91 -26.65
C ASN A 142 18.31 -16.68 -25.55
#